data_AF-A0A918UL21-F1
#
_entry.id   AF-A0A918UL21-F1
#
_cell.length_a   1.000
_cell.length_b   1.000
_cell.length_c   1.000
_cell.angle_alpha   90.00
_cell.angle_beta   90.00
_cell.angle_gamma   90.00
#
_symmetry.space_group_name_H-M   'P 1'
#
loop_
_entity.id
_entity.type
_entity.pdbx_description
1 polymer ?
#
loop_
_entity_poly.entity_id
_entity_poly.type
_entity_poly.pdbx_seq_one_letter_code
_entity_poly.pdbx_strand_id
1 'polypeptide(L)'
;MQVTIFRPFSDEQARLLVNLHQRYESWIEVERERRELPYDLRKKTINGQYYLYRITDRSGNGKSLGRWSVKRDAEFTAYHARKAELKDRAARLRTILAESAALYRALRLPLLSSDAGPILRECDRRQLLGSHLLVVGTNAISAYMVEANGVVPLPDETEDFDLAWVAADDDTSGRAVWDMLKAVDPTFTVNSERDFQARNAKAYEVELLVAPSRSHSLGPADQPRPMALPEQEWLLFGRPVDRVTGCAIMLE
;
A
#
# COMPACT_ATOMS: atom_id res chain seq x y z
N MET A 1 -14.60 -26.30 30.96
CA MET A 1 -15.05 -25.56 29.76
C MET A 1 -13.88 -25.57 28.78
N GLN A 2 -13.97 -26.29 27.66
CA GLN A 2 -12.92 -26.21 26.62
C GLN A 2 -12.98 -24.80 26.04
N VAL A 3 -11.92 -24.01 26.24
CA VAL A 3 -11.72 -22.77 25.49
C VAL A 3 -11.50 -23.20 24.05
N THR A 4 -12.45 -22.95 23.16
CA THR A 4 -12.29 -23.20 21.74
C THR A 4 -11.31 -22.16 21.20
N ILE A 5 -10.04 -22.57 21.07
CA ILE A 5 -8.93 -21.70 20.65
C ILE A 5 -9.04 -21.31 19.16
N PHE A 6 -9.85 -22.03 18.38
CA PHE A 6 -10.00 -21.83 16.93
C PHE A 6 -11.44 -22.07 16.48
N ARG A 7 -12.02 -21.10 15.76
CA ARG A 7 -13.35 -21.21 15.15
C ARG A 7 -13.22 -21.18 13.62
N PRO A 8 -13.51 -22.28 12.90
CA PRO A 8 -13.44 -22.27 11.44
C PRO A 8 -14.44 -21.29 10.83
N PHE A 9 -14.11 -20.78 9.65
CA PHE A 9 -15.05 -19.98 8.86
C PHE A 9 -16.20 -20.84 8.32
N SER A 10 -17.36 -20.22 8.13
CA SER A 10 -18.45 -20.80 7.36
C SER A 10 -18.14 -20.79 5.86
N ASP A 11 -18.88 -21.59 5.09
CA ASP A 11 -18.75 -21.61 3.62
C ASP A 11 -18.99 -20.23 2.99
N GLU A 12 -19.89 -19.43 3.57
CA GLU A 12 -20.18 -18.07 3.08
C GLU A 12 -19.03 -17.11 3.36
N GLN A 13 -18.41 -17.21 4.54
CA GLN A 13 -17.20 -16.47 4.88
C GLN A 13 -16.04 -16.83 3.94
N ALA A 14 -15.79 -18.12 3.71
CA ALA A 14 -14.75 -18.58 2.80
C ALA A 14 -15.00 -18.12 1.36
N ARG A 15 -16.26 -18.22 0.87
CA ARG A 15 -16.65 -17.75 -0.46
C ARG A 15 -16.46 -16.25 -0.62
N LEU A 16 -16.82 -15.46 0.39
CA LEU A 16 -16.61 -14.02 0.37
C LEU A 16 -15.13 -13.69 0.22
N LEU A 17 -14.25 -14.35 0.98
CA LEU A 17 -12.80 -14.10 0.96
C LEU A 17 -12.19 -14.37 -0.43
N VAL A 18 -12.59 -15.46 -1.08
CA VAL A 18 -12.15 -15.77 -2.45
C VAL A 18 -12.58 -14.67 -3.43
N ASN A 19 -13.86 -14.26 -3.36
CA ASN A 19 -14.39 -13.20 -4.22
C ASN A 19 -13.72 -11.85 -3.93
N LEU A 20 -13.47 -11.52 -2.66
CA LEU A 20 -12.81 -10.29 -2.23
C LEU A 20 -11.39 -10.21 -2.82
N HIS A 21 -10.62 -11.29 -2.73
CA HIS A 21 -9.27 -11.34 -3.28
C HIS A 21 -9.28 -11.07 -4.80
N GLN A 22 -10.12 -11.76 -5.58
CA GLN A 22 -10.21 -11.53 -7.02
C GLN A 22 -10.61 -10.09 -7.39
N ARG A 23 -11.56 -9.51 -6.64
CA ARG A 23 -12.02 -8.13 -6.83
C ARG A 23 -10.93 -7.13 -6.51
N TYR A 24 -10.15 -7.40 -5.46
CA TYR A 24 -9.04 -6.55 -5.04
C TYR A 24 -7.90 -6.59 -6.06
N GLU A 25 -7.49 -7.78 -6.51
CA GLU A 25 -6.47 -7.95 -7.56
C GLU A 25 -6.84 -7.14 -8.82
N SER A 26 -8.09 -7.29 -9.27
CA SER A 26 -8.60 -6.55 -10.43
C SER A 26 -8.51 -5.02 -10.25
N TRP A 27 -8.68 -4.53 -9.02
CA TRP A 27 -8.62 -3.11 -8.70
C TRP A 27 -7.18 -2.60 -8.55
N ILE A 28 -6.32 -3.33 -7.83
CA ILE A 28 -4.95 -2.91 -7.58
C ILE A 28 -4.11 -2.91 -8.85
N GLU A 29 -4.36 -3.83 -9.79
CA GLU A 29 -3.73 -3.82 -11.12
C GLU A 29 -3.98 -2.48 -11.86
N VAL A 30 -5.24 -2.01 -11.86
CA VAL A 30 -5.60 -0.73 -12.48
C VAL A 30 -4.92 0.43 -11.76
N GLU A 31 -4.81 0.37 -10.45
CA GLU A 31 -4.21 1.43 -9.64
C GLU A 31 -2.69 1.48 -9.73
N ARG A 32 -2.01 0.33 -9.87
CA ARG A 32 -0.59 0.23 -10.20
C ARG A 32 -0.33 0.80 -11.60
N GLU A 33 -1.13 0.41 -12.60
CA GLU A 33 -0.99 0.97 -13.95
C GLU A 33 -1.21 2.49 -13.99
N ARG A 34 -2.22 2.98 -13.27
CA ARG A 34 -2.49 4.41 -13.16
C ARG A 34 -1.33 5.17 -12.51
N ARG A 35 -0.58 4.53 -11.62
CA ARG A 35 0.59 5.12 -10.94
C ARG A 35 1.79 5.24 -11.89
N GLU A 36 1.97 4.29 -12.80
CA GLU A 36 3.05 4.32 -13.80
C GLU A 36 2.84 5.39 -14.88
N LEU A 37 1.62 5.91 -15.03
CA LEU A 37 1.37 7.06 -15.89
C LEU A 37 2.07 8.32 -15.34
N PRO A 38 2.67 9.17 -16.19
CA PRO A 38 3.18 10.46 -15.74
C PRO A 38 2.04 11.29 -15.14
N TYR A 39 2.40 12.21 -14.23
CA TYR A 39 1.42 13.04 -13.52
C TYR A 39 0.45 13.75 -14.47
N ASP A 40 0.97 14.37 -15.54
CA ASP A 40 0.16 14.96 -16.61
C ASP A 40 0.95 15.10 -17.93
N LEU A 41 0.24 15.15 -19.06
CA LEU A 41 0.78 15.64 -20.33
C LEU A 41 0.06 16.93 -20.71
N ARG A 42 0.81 18.00 -20.97
CA ARG A 42 0.26 19.32 -21.30
C ARG A 42 0.79 19.87 -22.61
N LYS A 43 -0.10 20.47 -23.40
CA LYS A 43 0.29 21.32 -24.52
C LYS A 43 0.63 22.72 -23.97
N LYS A 44 1.84 23.20 -24.21
CA LYS A 44 2.29 24.56 -23.83
C LYS A 44 2.65 25.37 -25.07
N THR A 45 2.34 26.67 -25.05
CA THR A 45 2.75 27.62 -26.08
C THR A 45 3.96 28.41 -25.60
N ILE A 46 5.03 28.43 -26.39
CA ILE A 46 6.26 29.16 -26.10
C ILE A 46 6.69 29.87 -27.38
N ASN A 47 6.80 31.20 -27.35
CA ASN A 47 7.18 32.03 -28.50
C ASN A 47 6.38 31.70 -29.79
N GLY A 48 5.06 31.54 -29.67
CA GLY A 48 4.16 31.22 -30.78
C GLY A 48 4.24 29.77 -31.30
N GLN A 49 5.07 28.92 -30.69
CA GLN A 49 5.21 27.51 -31.04
C GLN A 49 4.60 26.63 -29.96
N TYR A 50 4.00 25.51 -30.34
CA TYR A 50 3.44 24.54 -29.41
C TYR A 50 4.45 23.45 -29.05
N TYR A 51 4.40 22.98 -27.82
CA TYR A 51 5.25 21.91 -27.28
C TYR A 51 4.42 20.96 -26.42
N LEU A 52 4.78 19.69 -26.43
CA LEU A 52 4.25 18.71 -25.47
C LEU A 52 5.16 18.69 -24.23
N TYR A 53 4.57 18.78 -23.05
CA TYR A 53 5.28 18.72 -21.77
C TYR A 53 4.81 17.52 -20.95
N ARG A 54 5.76 16.80 -20.36
CA ARG A 54 5.52 15.82 -19.32
C ARG A 54 5.65 16.49 -17.95
N ILE A 55 4.55 16.56 -17.22
CA ILE A 55 4.50 17.09 -15.86
C ILE A 55 4.85 15.95 -14.90
N THR A 56 5.68 16.24 -13.89
CA THR A 56 6.19 15.28 -12.92
C THR A 56 5.51 15.39 -11.56
N ASP A 57 4.93 16.55 -11.22
CA ASP A 57 4.30 16.77 -9.92
C ASP A 57 3.16 17.81 -9.95
N ARG A 58 2.51 17.97 -8.79
CA ARG A 58 1.44 18.94 -8.56
C ARG A 58 1.88 20.40 -8.68
N SER A 59 3.16 20.69 -8.48
CA SER A 59 3.74 22.04 -8.58
C SER A 59 3.89 22.48 -10.03
N GLY A 60 3.64 21.58 -10.99
CA GLY A 60 3.71 21.86 -12.42
C GLY A 60 5.12 21.75 -12.98
N ASN A 61 6.06 21.18 -12.22
CA ASN A 61 7.39 20.85 -12.72
C ASN A 61 7.24 19.85 -13.86
N GLY A 62 8.07 19.99 -14.89
CA GLY A 62 7.96 19.13 -16.06
C GLY A 62 8.99 19.41 -17.14
N LYS A 63 9.20 18.41 -17.98
CA LYS A 63 10.15 18.44 -19.09
C LYS A 63 9.43 18.53 -20.42
N SER A 64 9.95 19.34 -21.33
CA SER A 64 9.49 19.34 -22.72
C SER A 64 9.81 17.99 -23.38
N LEU A 65 8.82 17.39 -24.02
CA LEU A 65 8.96 16.22 -24.90
C LEU A 65 9.21 16.63 -26.36
N GLY A 66 9.34 17.93 -26.62
CA GLY A 66 9.64 18.51 -27.93
C GLY A 66 8.47 19.31 -28.52
N ARG A 67 8.73 19.87 -29.71
CA ARG A 67 7.75 20.65 -30.48
C ARG A 67 6.53 19.79 -30.83
N TRP A 68 5.37 20.44 -30.86
CA TRP A 68 4.12 19.83 -31.26
C TRP A 68 4.22 19.31 -32.69
N SER A 69 3.70 18.11 -32.90
CA SER A 69 3.64 17.42 -34.19
C SER A 69 2.49 16.43 -34.16
N VAL A 70 2.14 15.84 -35.30
CA VAL A 70 1.12 14.78 -35.39
C VAL A 70 1.43 13.63 -34.43
N LYS A 71 2.70 13.25 -34.29
CA LYS A 71 3.13 12.23 -33.32
C LYS A 71 2.85 12.63 -31.87
N ARG A 72 3.07 13.90 -31.50
CA ARG A 72 2.86 14.40 -30.13
C ARG A 72 1.39 14.62 -29.80
N ASP A 73 0.59 14.97 -30.81
CA ASP A 73 -0.86 15.03 -30.71
C ASP A 73 -1.47 13.64 -30.45
N ALA A 74 -0.99 12.62 -31.15
CA ALA A 74 -1.38 11.23 -30.91
C ALA A 74 -0.97 10.75 -29.51
N GLU A 75 0.25 11.04 -29.05
CA GLU A 75 0.72 10.71 -27.69
C GLU A 75 -0.13 11.41 -26.61
N PHE A 76 -0.42 12.70 -26.79
CA PHE A 76 -1.27 13.47 -25.88
C PHE A 76 -2.68 12.87 -25.79
N THR A 77 -3.28 12.58 -26.94
CA THR A 77 -4.64 12.03 -27.03
C THR A 77 -4.72 10.64 -26.41
N ALA A 78 -3.79 9.74 -26.76
CA ALA A 78 -3.74 8.39 -26.21
C ALA A 78 -3.53 8.40 -24.69
N TYR A 79 -2.63 9.26 -24.18
CA TYR A 79 -2.41 9.43 -22.75
C TYR A 79 -3.70 9.84 -22.01
N HIS A 80 -4.38 10.89 -22.48
CA HIS A 80 -5.58 11.39 -21.81
C HIS A 80 -6.73 10.38 -21.88
N ALA A 81 -6.88 9.67 -23.01
CA ALA A 81 -7.84 8.59 -23.14
C ALA A 81 -7.55 7.44 -22.16
N ARG A 82 -6.30 6.98 -22.08
CA ARG A 82 -5.90 5.91 -21.13
C ARG A 82 -6.08 6.33 -19.68
N LYS A 83 -5.66 7.54 -19.33
CA LYS A 83 -5.80 8.08 -17.98
C LYS A 83 -7.26 8.19 -17.56
N ALA A 84 -8.14 8.62 -18.45
CA ALA A 84 -9.59 8.68 -18.20
C ALA A 84 -10.18 7.28 -18.01
N GLU A 85 -9.86 6.34 -18.90
CA GLU A 85 -10.35 4.96 -18.83
C GLU A 85 -9.91 4.26 -17.53
N LEU A 86 -8.64 4.36 -17.14
CA LEU A 86 -8.14 3.79 -15.89
C LEU A 86 -8.83 4.42 -14.67
N LYS A 87 -9.03 5.74 -14.67
CA LYS A 87 -9.74 6.44 -13.59
C LYS A 87 -11.18 5.92 -13.44
N ASP A 88 -11.90 5.81 -14.55
CA ASP A 88 -13.28 5.36 -14.56
C ASP A 88 -13.39 3.87 -14.16
N ARG A 89 -12.46 3.03 -14.64
CA ARG A 89 -12.39 1.62 -14.28
C ARG A 89 -12.09 1.43 -12.79
N ALA A 90 -11.12 2.16 -12.25
CA ALA A 90 -10.80 2.12 -10.81
C ALA A 90 -11.99 2.54 -9.95
N ALA A 91 -12.73 3.59 -10.34
CA ALA A 91 -13.91 4.06 -9.62
C ALA A 91 -15.04 3.00 -9.57
N ARG A 92 -15.30 2.32 -10.70
CA ARG A 92 -16.29 1.22 -10.75
C ARG A 92 -15.88 0.06 -9.85
N LEU A 93 -14.63 -0.40 -9.95
CA LEU A 93 -14.11 -1.50 -9.13
C LEU A 93 -14.10 -1.16 -7.63
N ARG A 94 -13.81 0.09 -7.27
CA ARG A 94 -13.87 0.56 -5.88
C ARG A 94 -15.27 0.47 -5.29
N THR A 95 -16.32 0.68 -6.10
CA THR A 95 -17.72 0.53 -5.65
C THR A 95 -18.01 -0.92 -5.29
N ILE A 96 -17.58 -1.87 -6.13
CA ILE A 96 -17.73 -3.32 -5.90
C ILE A 96 -16.94 -3.78 -4.66
N LEU A 97 -15.74 -3.20 -4.45
CA LEU A 97 -14.95 -3.47 -3.24
C LEU A 97 -15.62 -2.94 -1.97
N ALA A 98 -16.29 -1.78 -2.04
CA ALA A 98 -17.01 -1.24 -0.89
C ALA A 98 -18.16 -2.15 -0.44
N GLU A 99 -18.90 -2.74 -1.39
CA GLU A 99 -19.92 -3.76 -1.11
C GLU A 99 -19.30 -5.00 -0.45
N SER A 100 -18.18 -5.48 -1.00
CA SER A 100 -17.44 -6.64 -0.45
C SER A 100 -16.98 -6.38 0.98
N ALA A 101 -16.48 -5.17 1.26
CA ALA A 101 -16.05 -4.76 2.59
C ALA A 101 -17.23 -4.63 3.58
N ALA A 102 -18.40 -4.20 3.12
CA ALA A 102 -19.61 -4.16 3.95
C ALA A 102 -20.05 -5.58 4.36
N LEU A 103 -20.08 -6.51 3.41
CA LEU A 103 -20.36 -7.93 3.68
C LEU A 103 -19.31 -8.56 4.59
N TYR A 104 -18.04 -8.23 4.39
CA TYR A 104 -16.92 -8.73 5.21
C TYR A 104 -17.13 -8.42 6.69
N ARG A 105 -17.50 -7.17 6.99
CA ARG A 105 -17.82 -6.73 8.36
C ARG A 105 -19.09 -7.40 8.88
N ALA A 106 -20.15 -7.47 8.06
CA ALA A 106 -21.40 -8.12 8.45
C ALA A 106 -21.20 -9.59 8.84
N LEU A 107 -20.29 -10.28 8.15
CA LEU A 107 -19.91 -11.66 8.42
C LEU A 107 -18.90 -11.82 9.57
N ARG A 108 -18.49 -10.73 10.23
CA ARG A 108 -17.57 -10.71 11.38
C ARG A 108 -16.26 -11.47 11.09
N LEU A 109 -15.74 -11.28 9.88
CA LEU A 109 -14.41 -11.75 9.52
C LEU A 109 -13.33 -10.91 10.23
N PRO A 110 -12.10 -11.42 10.39
CA PRO A 110 -11.00 -10.73 11.08
C PRO A 110 -10.71 -9.36 10.45
N LEU A 111 -10.68 -8.30 11.26
CA LEU A 111 -10.44 -6.94 10.76
C LEU A 111 -9.01 -6.51 11.07
N LEU A 112 -8.46 -5.69 10.18
CA LEU A 112 -7.26 -4.88 10.42
C LEU A 112 -7.67 -3.52 11.00
N SER A 113 -6.76 -2.83 11.68
CA SER A 113 -6.98 -1.44 12.10
C SER A 113 -7.36 -0.54 10.90
N SER A 114 -8.18 0.49 11.16
CA SER A 114 -8.63 1.42 10.11
C SER A 114 -7.48 2.19 9.46
N ASP A 115 -6.47 2.54 10.24
CA ASP A 115 -5.37 3.42 9.83
C ASP A 115 -4.26 2.66 9.08
N ALA A 116 -4.12 1.35 9.29
CA ALA A 116 -3.20 0.51 8.50
C ALA A 116 -3.67 0.31 7.04
N GLY A 117 -4.99 0.35 6.79
CA GLY A 117 -5.57 0.10 5.47
C GLY A 117 -5.08 1.05 4.35
N PRO A 118 -5.07 2.39 4.55
CA PRO A 118 -4.46 3.33 3.62
C PRO A 118 -2.98 3.07 3.34
N ILE A 119 -2.20 2.73 4.38
CA ILE A 119 -0.77 2.43 4.27
C ILE A 119 -0.55 1.19 3.40
N LEU A 120 -1.23 0.09 3.70
CA LEU A 120 -1.11 -1.15 2.93
C LEU A 120 -1.49 -0.98 1.46
N ARG A 121 -2.57 -0.27 1.18
CA ARG A 121 -2.97 0.00 -0.22
C ARG A 121 -1.92 0.83 -0.95
N GLU A 122 -1.30 1.82 -0.30
CA GLU A 122 -0.24 2.60 -0.95
C GLU A 122 1.05 1.78 -1.12
N CYS A 123 1.44 0.95 -0.15
CA CYS A 123 2.54 -0.02 -0.30
C CYS A 123 2.30 -0.91 -1.52
N ASP A 124 1.09 -1.42 -1.68
CA ASP A 124 0.72 -2.34 -2.74
C ASP A 124 0.68 -1.67 -4.13
N ARG A 125 0.18 -0.43 -4.19
CA ARG A 125 0.24 0.41 -5.40
C ARG A 125 1.68 0.67 -5.84
N ARG A 126 2.61 0.75 -4.89
CA ARG A 126 4.04 0.92 -5.11
C ARG A 126 4.79 -0.39 -5.28
N GLN A 127 4.10 -1.52 -5.21
CA GLN A 127 4.68 -2.86 -5.28
C GLN A 127 5.75 -3.12 -4.22
N LEU A 128 5.60 -2.51 -3.03
CA LEU A 128 6.52 -2.70 -1.91
C LEU A 128 6.22 -3.96 -1.09
N LEU A 129 4.96 -4.41 -1.06
CA LEU A 129 4.58 -5.60 -0.30
C LEU A 129 5.19 -6.86 -0.94
N GLY A 130 5.77 -7.73 -0.11
CA GLY A 130 6.40 -8.98 -0.52
C GLY A 130 7.78 -8.84 -1.17
N SER A 131 8.14 -7.66 -1.66
CA SER A 131 9.45 -7.36 -2.27
C SER A 131 10.37 -6.59 -1.31
N HIS A 132 9.83 -5.56 -0.66
CA HIS A 132 10.56 -4.67 0.24
C HIS A 132 10.03 -4.76 1.68
N LEU A 133 8.72 -4.91 1.83
CA LEU A 133 8.03 -4.83 3.10
C LEU A 133 7.17 -6.08 3.34
N LEU A 134 7.19 -6.57 4.59
CA LEU A 134 6.20 -7.50 5.13
C LEU A 134 5.48 -6.84 6.31
N VAL A 135 4.21 -7.17 6.49
CA VAL A 135 3.49 -6.84 7.73
C VAL A 135 3.91 -7.83 8.79
N VAL A 136 4.26 -7.33 9.97
CA VAL A 136 4.59 -8.14 11.14
C VAL A 136 3.75 -7.69 12.33
N GLY A 137 4.01 -8.27 13.51
CA GLY A 137 3.26 -7.93 14.73
C GLY A 137 1.79 -8.36 14.67
N THR A 138 0.97 -7.72 15.49
CA THR A 138 -0.44 -8.09 15.70
C THR A 138 -1.28 -7.99 14.42
N ASN A 139 -1.00 -7.00 13.58
CA ASN A 139 -1.72 -6.75 12.33
C ASN A 139 -1.61 -7.92 11.32
N ALA A 140 -0.47 -8.62 11.31
CA ALA A 140 -0.26 -9.78 10.44
C ALA A 140 -1.19 -10.96 10.79
N ILE A 141 -1.70 -11.03 12.03
CA ILE A 141 -2.53 -12.15 12.47
C ILE A 141 -3.86 -12.20 11.71
N SER A 142 -4.39 -11.04 11.28
CA SER A 142 -5.59 -10.99 10.43
C SER A 142 -5.42 -11.80 9.13
N ALA A 143 -4.25 -11.69 8.48
CA ALA A 143 -3.91 -12.45 7.29
C ALA A 143 -3.73 -13.95 7.60
N TYR A 144 -3.11 -14.29 8.74
CA TYR A 144 -2.96 -15.68 9.17
C TYR A 144 -4.30 -16.35 9.50
N MET A 145 -5.26 -15.63 10.10
CA MET A 145 -6.62 -16.15 10.30
C MET A 145 -7.32 -16.45 8.97
N VAL A 146 -7.14 -15.57 7.98
CA VAL A 146 -7.65 -15.80 6.63
C VAL A 146 -6.99 -17.02 5.98
N GLU A 147 -5.67 -17.13 6.06
CA GLU A 147 -4.90 -18.29 5.56
C GLU A 147 -5.35 -19.60 6.21
N ALA A 148 -5.56 -19.59 7.52
CA ALA A 148 -6.00 -20.75 8.30
C ALA A 148 -7.49 -21.06 8.14
N ASN A 149 -8.25 -20.25 7.40
CA ASN A 149 -9.70 -20.37 7.23
C ASN A 149 -10.46 -20.43 8.58
N GLY A 150 -10.06 -19.58 9.53
CA GLY A 150 -10.72 -19.51 10.84
C GLY A 150 -10.23 -18.38 11.74
N VAL A 151 -10.99 -18.10 12.79
CA VAL A 151 -10.71 -17.06 13.78
C VAL A 151 -10.01 -17.66 15.00
N VAL A 152 -8.99 -16.97 15.48
CA VAL A 152 -8.46 -17.18 16.84
C VAL A 152 -8.77 -15.94 17.69
N PRO A 153 -9.01 -16.08 19.00
CA PRO A 153 -9.16 -14.93 19.87
C PRO A 153 -7.82 -14.19 19.99
N LEU A 154 -7.86 -12.87 19.83
CA LEU A 154 -6.71 -12.00 20.08
C LEU A 154 -6.98 -11.12 21.31
N PRO A 155 -5.93 -10.75 22.07
CA PRO A 155 -6.03 -9.62 22.98
C PRO A 155 -6.36 -8.33 22.20
N ASP A 156 -6.77 -7.28 22.93
CA ASP A 156 -7.22 -6.01 22.36
C ASP A 156 -6.22 -5.44 21.31
N GLU A 157 -6.76 -4.72 20.32
CA GLU A 157 -6.01 -4.19 19.18
C GLU A 157 -4.85 -3.28 19.62
N THR A 158 -3.71 -3.38 18.94
CA THR A 158 -2.58 -2.48 19.14
C THR A 158 -2.77 -1.21 18.30
N GLU A 159 -2.44 -0.05 18.85
CA GLU A 159 -2.55 1.26 18.16
C GLU A 159 -1.31 1.58 17.30
N ASP A 160 -0.54 0.56 16.92
CA ASP A 160 0.68 0.63 16.13
C ASP A 160 0.59 -0.23 14.84
N PHE A 161 1.53 0.00 13.93
CA PHE A 161 1.65 -0.75 12.69
C PHE A 161 3.10 -1.13 12.39
N ASP A 162 3.41 -2.41 12.54
CA ASP A 162 4.75 -2.92 12.33
C ASP A 162 4.98 -3.41 10.89
N LEU A 163 6.04 -2.90 10.29
CA LEU A 163 6.53 -3.33 8.99
C LEU A 163 7.96 -3.85 9.14
N ALA A 164 8.25 -4.99 8.52
CA ALA A 164 9.60 -5.51 8.37
C ALA A 164 10.14 -5.18 6.98
N TRP A 165 11.31 -4.55 6.92
CA TRP A 165 12.10 -4.42 5.70
C TRP A 165 12.78 -5.75 5.39
N VAL A 166 12.54 -6.27 4.19
CA VAL A 166 13.02 -7.59 3.75
C VAL A 166 13.79 -7.57 2.43
N ALA A 167 13.95 -6.39 1.81
CA ALA A 167 14.61 -6.27 0.51
C ALA A 167 16.05 -6.83 0.58
N ALA A 168 16.38 -7.70 -0.37
CA ALA A 168 17.72 -8.28 -0.46
C ALA A 168 18.70 -7.36 -1.18
N ASP A 169 18.21 -6.68 -2.21
CA ASP A 169 18.98 -5.76 -3.05
C ASP A 169 18.77 -4.33 -2.60
N ASP A 170 19.77 -3.47 -2.82
CA ASP A 170 19.72 -2.06 -2.46
C ASP A 170 18.51 -1.35 -3.11
N ASP A 171 17.73 -0.65 -2.29
CA ASP A 171 16.63 0.18 -2.79
C ASP A 171 17.17 1.41 -3.53
N THR A 172 17.09 1.35 -4.85
CA THR A 172 17.49 2.43 -5.75
C THR A 172 16.66 3.71 -5.58
N SER A 173 15.47 3.65 -4.98
CA SER A 173 14.66 4.85 -4.73
C SER A 173 15.26 5.71 -3.61
N GLY A 174 15.91 5.07 -2.64
CA GLY A 174 16.56 5.69 -1.50
C GLY A 174 15.61 6.23 -0.42
N ARG A 175 14.29 6.26 -0.66
CA ARG A 175 13.23 6.86 0.19
C ARG A 175 11.87 6.15 0.04
N ALA A 176 11.88 4.86 -0.30
CA ALA A 176 10.66 4.12 -0.65
C ALA A 176 9.60 4.18 0.45
N VAL A 177 9.99 3.94 1.70
CA VAL A 177 9.09 3.92 2.86
C VAL A 177 8.60 5.32 3.17
N TRP A 178 9.50 6.30 3.21
CA TRP A 178 9.14 7.67 3.55
C TRP A 178 8.20 8.31 2.54
N ASP A 179 8.49 8.14 1.24
CA ASP A 179 7.63 8.67 0.18
C ASP A 179 6.27 7.96 0.14
N MET A 180 6.21 6.70 0.59
CA MET A 180 4.95 5.96 0.78
C MET A 180 4.14 6.57 1.93
N LEU A 181 4.72 6.71 3.12
CA LEU A 181 4.04 7.29 4.28
C LEU A 181 3.56 8.72 3.99
N LYS A 182 4.40 9.55 3.37
CA LYS A 182 4.03 10.92 3.00
C LYS A 182 2.93 11.03 1.95
N ALA A 183 2.79 10.02 1.08
CA ALA A 183 1.70 9.98 0.12
C ALA A 183 0.37 9.58 0.78
N VAL A 184 0.42 8.74 1.82
CA VAL A 184 -0.75 8.38 2.63
C VAL A 184 -1.19 9.56 3.48
N ASP A 185 -0.27 10.15 4.24
CA ASP A 185 -0.51 11.30 5.11
C ASP A 185 0.75 12.18 5.18
N PRO A 186 0.69 13.43 4.68
CA PRO A 186 1.86 14.32 4.69
C PRO A 186 2.30 14.74 6.10
N THR A 187 1.48 14.50 7.13
CA THR A 187 1.76 14.87 8.53
C THR A 187 2.66 13.88 9.26
N PHE A 188 2.97 12.71 8.68
CA PHE A 188 3.94 11.78 9.28
C PHE A 188 5.28 12.47 9.56
N THR A 189 5.79 12.35 10.78
CA THR A 189 7.12 12.82 11.19
C THR A 189 7.86 11.67 11.87
N VAL A 190 9.19 11.62 11.74
CA VAL A 190 10.00 10.67 12.52
C VAL A 190 9.88 11.02 14.00
N ASN A 191 9.67 10.02 14.85
CA ASN A 191 9.67 10.21 16.29
C ASN A 191 11.10 10.53 16.76
N SER A 192 11.29 11.67 17.43
CA SER A 192 12.60 12.11 17.90
C SER A 192 13.20 11.23 19.01
N GLU A 193 12.36 10.52 19.75
CA GLU A 193 12.80 9.61 20.83
C GLU A 193 13.09 8.19 20.30
N ARG A 194 12.49 7.83 19.17
CA ARG A 194 12.57 6.51 18.54
C ARG A 194 12.60 6.68 17.02
N ASP A 195 13.79 6.80 16.46
CA ASP A 195 13.99 7.12 15.04
C ASP A 195 13.51 6.04 14.07
N PHE A 196 13.19 4.84 14.58
CA PHE A 196 12.53 3.73 13.88
C PHE A 196 11.01 3.81 13.81
N GLN A 197 10.41 4.82 14.45
CA GLN A 197 8.99 5.08 14.38
C GLN A 197 8.69 6.33 13.56
N ALA A 198 7.60 6.27 12.79
CA ALA A 198 6.96 7.44 12.20
C ALA A 198 5.58 7.62 12.82
N ARG A 199 5.22 8.86 13.14
CA ARG A 199 3.92 9.20 13.74
C ARG A 199 3.25 10.34 12.99
N ASN A 200 1.95 10.22 12.72
CA ASN A 200 1.18 11.29 12.07
C ASN A 200 0.49 12.23 13.08
N ALA A 201 -0.24 13.23 12.57
CA ALA A 201 -0.96 14.20 13.42
C ALA A 201 -2.09 13.58 14.27
N LYS A 202 -2.51 12.34 13.97
CA LYS A 202 -3.49 11.58 14.75
C LYS A 202 -2.84 10.68 15.80
N ALA A 203 -1.54 10.82 16.01
CA ALA A 203 -0.73 9.95 16.87
C ALA A 203 -0.67 8.48 16.45
N TYR A 204 -1.06 8.13 15.22
CA TYR A 204 -0.91 6.78 14.71
C TYR A 204 0.56 6.48 14.43
N GLU A 205 1.06 5.36 14.97
CA GLU A 205 2.48 4.98 14.92
C GLU A 205 2.73 3.86 13.91
N VAL A 206 3.79 4.03 13.12
CA VAL A 206 4.31 3.02 12.20
C VAL A 206 5.74 2.71 12.60
N GLU A 207 6.04 1.46 12.91
CA GLU A 207 7.39 1.00 13.22
C GLU A 207 8.00 0.31 12.00
N LEU A 208 9.28 0.58 11.74
CA LEU A 208 10.05 -0.14 10.75
C LEU A 208 11.11 -1.01 11.43
N LEU A 209 11.04 -2.31 11.20
CA LEU A 209 11.96 -3.32 11.71
C LEU A 209 12.79 -3.87 10.56
N VAL A 210 13.97 -4.44 10.85
CA VAL A 210 14.79 -5.08 9.83
C VAL A 210 15.62 -6.22 10.41
N ALA A 211 15.82 -7.27 9.61
CA ALA A 211 16.84 -8.27 9.89
C ALA A 211 18.24 -7.64 9.74
N PRO A 212 19.18 -7.82 10.69
CA PRO A 212 20.54 -7.29 10.58
C PRO A 212 21.19 -7.55 9.21
N SER A 213 20.98 -8.73 8.63
CA SER A 213 21.45 -9.14 7.30
C SER A 213 20.90 -8.30 6.14
N ARG A 214 19.76 -7.61 6.32
CA ARG A 214 19.09 -6.76 5.32
C ARG A 214 19.24 -5.26 5.58
N SER A 215 19.78 -4.86 6.73
CA SER A 215 19.89 -3.44 7.10
C SER A 215 20.62 -2.57 6.06
N HIS A 216 21.57 -3.15 5.34
CA HIS A 216 22.37 -2.46 4.32
C HIS A 216 21.57 -2.06 3.07
N SER A 217 20.49 -2.76 2.75
CA SER A 217 19.76 -2.57 1.49
C SER A 217 18.75 -1.40 1.55
N LEU A 218 18.46 -0.88 2.75
CA LEU A 218 17.61 0.29 2.89
C LEU A 218 18.35 1.56 2.46
N GLY A 219 17.66 2.40 1.69
CA GLY A 219 18.16 3.70 1.27
C GLY A 219 18.68 4.57 2.43
N PRO A 220 19.87 5.20 2.29
CA PRO A 220 20.44 6.03 3.35
C PRO A 220 19.65 7.33 3.59
N ALA A 221 18.68 7.69 2.75
CA ALA A 221 17.80 8.83 2.99
C ALA A 221 16.37 8.41 3.43
N ASP A 222 16.12 7.11 3.55
CA ASP A 222 14.80 6.59 3.88
C ASP A 222 14.52 6.72 5.38
N GLN A 223 13.23 6.80 5.70
CA GLN A 223 12.70 7.03 7.03
C GLN A 223 11.37 6.28 7.23
N PRO A 224 11.06 5.87 8.47
CA PRO A 224 11.92 5.94 9.65
C PRO A 224 13.14 4.99 9.56
N ARG A 225 14.14 5.14 10.43
CA ARG A 225 15.35 4.32 10.42
C ARG A 225 15.06 2.95 11.03
N PRO A 226 15.19 1.84 10.31
CA PRO A 226 14.69 0.57 10.81
C PRO A 226 15.44 0.13 12.06
N MET A 227 14.71 -0.41 13.04
CA MET A 227 15.32 -1.06 14.18
C MET A 227 15.80 -2.45 13.77
N ALA A 228 17.11 -2.68 13.85
CA ALA A 228 17.69 -3.99 13.59
C ALA A 228 17.40 -4.94 14.75
N LEU A 229 16.66 -6.02 14.49
CA LEU A 229 16.28 -7.02 15.48
C LEU A 229 16.69 -8.42 15.00
N PRO A 230 17.55 -9.16 15.74
CA PRO A 230 17.98 -10.50 15.33
C PRO A 230 16.84 -11.48 15.05
N GLU A 231 15.69 -11.32 15.70
CA GLU A 231 14.50 -12.15 15.53
C GLU A 231 13.92 -12.03 14.12
N GLN A 232 14.16 -10.91 13.42
CA GLN A 232 13.69 -10.70 12.06
C GLN A 232 14.44 -11.59 11.04
N GLU A 233 15.62 -12.13 11.39
CA GLU A 233 16.31 -13.12 10.55
C GLU A 233 15.45 -14.37 10.32
N TRP A 234 14.70 -14.79 11.34
CA TRP A 234 13.85 -15.97 11.25
C TRP A 234 12.70 -15.80 10.26
N LEU A 235 12.19 -14.58 10.13
CA LEU A 235 11.12 -14.26 9.17
C LEU A 235 11.58 -14.49 7.73
N LEU A 236 12.86 -14.25 7.43
CA LEU A 236 13.43 -14.41 6.08
C LEU A 236 13.41 -15.86 5.59
N PHE A 237 13.39 -16.84 6.51
CA PHE A 237 13.29 -18.26 6.17
C PHE A 237 11.84 -18.74 6.01
N GLY A 238 10.86 -17.91 6.40
CA GLY A 238 9.45 -18.22 6.30
C GLY A 238 8.91 -18.10 4.87
N ARG A 239 7.70 -18.63 4.65
CA ARG A 239 6.90 -18.33 3.46
C ARG A 239 5.94 -17.18 3.81
N PRO A 240 6.01 -16.03 3.12
CA PRO A 240 5.05 -14.97 3.34
C PRO A 240 3.64 -15.43 2.94
N VAL A 241 2.65 -14.94 3.68
CA VAL A 241 1.23 -15.11 3.39
C VAL A 241 0.73 -13.85 2.68
N ASP A 242 -0.05 -14.05 1.62
CA ASP A 242 -0.66 -12.97 0.85
C ASP A 242 -2.18 -13.12 0.88
N ARG A 243 -2.84 -12.24 1.63
CA ARG A 243 -4.29 -12.25 1.85
C ARG A 243 -4.85 -10.84 1.88
N VAL A 244 -6.03 -10.68 1.30
CA VAL A 244 -6.80 -9.44 1.35
C VAL A 244 -7.74 -9.47 2.55
N THR A 245 -7.56 -8.52 3.46
CA THR A 245 -8.37 -8.38 4.69
C THR A 245 -9.20 -7.10 4.66
N GLY A 246 -10.30 -7.09 5.40
CA GLY A 246 -11.10 -5.89 5.61
C GLY A 246 -10.54 -5.04 6.75
N CYS A 247 -10.69 -3.72 6.68
CA CYS A 247 -10.36 -2.81 7.78
C CYS A 247 -11.61 -2.49 8.62
N ALA A 248 -11.38 -2.22 9.91
CA ALA A 248 -12.35 -1.61 10.79
C ALA A 248 -12.79 -0.23 10.25
N ILE A 249 -13.97 0.21 10.66
CA ILE A 249 -14.42 1.59 10.44
C ILE A 249 -14.16 2.35 11.73
N MET A 250 -13.51 3.52 11.64
CA MET A 250 -13.53 4.45 12.76
C MET A 250 -14.99 4.84 13.02
N LEU A 251 -15.46 4.57 14.24
CA LEU A 251 -16.71 5.17 14.71
C LEU A 251 -16.41 6.65 14.93
N GLU A 252 -16.97 7.51 14.08
CA GLU A 252 -17.01 8.96 14.31
C GLU A 252 -17.96 9.31 15.45
#